data_AF-A0A1C0SW94-F1
#
_entry.id   AF-A0A1C0SW94-F1
#
_cell.length_a   1.000
_cell.length_b   1.000
_cell.length_c   1.000
_cell.angle_alpha   90.00
_cell.angle_beta   90.00
_cell.angle_gamma   90.00
#
_symmetry.space_group_name_H-M   'P 1'
#
loop_
_entity.id
_entity.type
_entity.pdbx_description
1 polymer ?
#
loop_
_entity_poly.entity_id
_entity_poly.type
_entity_poly.pdbx_seq_one_letter_code
_entity_poly.pdbx_strand_id
1 'polypeptide(L)'
;MYRPNEPRQQRSAEPVHSQRAMVGRGSLLNFLPSEDEDAPALFEEKQASRRDPDVRRPQPVPQAQAETEPTPHVGGAFFPRLHLVSKIGVDDVLRWLRDGMFWIIAAVTICTFAALVYAMTASPRYTVYTDIVVDPSNLNVVSDDVFTTNPQRDAQLLEVESKLRILTSRNVLARVIDELQLTRDPEFVKPASFASLRNLFSSKQEQQVNNELAAMRALSERVEARREERSFVVVMKVWSEEPAKAVTLSNAIVDAFEQELFQSAAESAGRVAKNLNARLDELRRNVTDAERAVEDFRRVNGLQSTNGQLVSNQLSGELNTQVLGAQQRFIQAETRYSQMSAAIAQGRTASASEFESENMTNLREQYNMLQQQIASMQRTFGERHPRLVAARSERTTLEGALADEARRILERAKADMDREEQALVALRGKANTEKSNVFTDNEAQVQLRDLERDARAKAAIYETHLARAQQITERQQIDTTNVRVISRALPPNARTWPPRTVILLIAGGMLGLFLGVSAAIALGLWRYIRRPQPATA
;
A
#
# COMPACT_ATOMS: atom_id res chain seq x y z
N MET A 1 62.93 -22.07 9.95
CA MET A 1 63.82 -21.29 9.07
C MET A 1 62.98 -20.28 8.27
N TYR A 2 63.58 -19.14 7.94
CA TYR A 2 63.22 -18.15 6.91
C TYR A 2 61.81 -18.09 6.26
N ARG A 3 61.14 -16.95 6.47
CA ARG A 3 60.49 -16.11 5.43
C ARG A 3 61.50 -15.04 4.96
N PRO A 4 61.25 -14.18 3.94
CA PRO A 4 60.18 -14.14 2.91
C PRO A 4 60.75 -14.03 1.47
N ASN A 5 59.88 -13.80 0.46
CA ASN A 5 60.01 -12.62 -0.43
C ASN A 5 58.77 -12.41 -1.33
N GLU A 6 58.47 -11.14 -1.65
CA GLU A 6 57.62 -10.73 -2.78
C GLU A 6 58.48 -10.65 -4.08
N PRO A 7 57.86 -10.34 -5.24
CA PRO A 7 58.09 -8.98 -5.74
C PRO A 7 56.86 -8.28 -6.36
N ARG A 8 56.93 -6.95 -6.42
CA ARG A 8 56.05 -6.07 -7.22
C ARG A 8 56.74 -5.69 -8.53
N GLN A 9 55.96 -5.48 -9.60
CA GLN A 9 56.27 -4.46 -10.62
C GLN A 9 55.00 -4.04 -11.41
N GLN A 10 54.76 -2.73 -11.42
CA GLN A 10 54.51 -1.81 -12.56
C GLN A 10 53.47 -2.22 -13.63
N ARG A 11 52.46 -1.38 -13.96
CA ARG A 11 52.54 -0.16 -14.83
C ARG A 11 53.21 -0.45 -16.18
N SER A 12 52.66 -0.08 -17.35
CA SER A 12 51.48 0.76 -17.66
C SER A 12 51.26 0.83 -19.19
N ALA A 13 50.03 0.99 -19.68
CA ALA A 13 49.73 1.73 -20.93
C ALA A 13 48.21 1.95 -21.13
N GLU A 14 47.84 3.18 -21.47
CA GLU A 14 46.60 3.54 -22.18
C GLU A 14 47.03 4.05 -23.57
N PRO A 15 46.19 3.98 -24.62
CA PRO A 15 45.83 5.26 -25.26
C PRO A 15 44.39 5.33 -25.78
N VAL A 16 44.03 6.51 -26.28
CA VAL A 16 42.66 6.99 -26.57
C VAL A 16 42.52 7.45 -28.05
N HIS A 17 41.27 7.58 -28.53
CA HIS A 17 40.83 8.02 -29.89
C HIS A 17 40.95 6.94 -31.00
N SER A 18 40.19 6.97 -32.11
CA SER A 18 39.51 8.10 -32.78
C SER A 18 38.12 7.77 -33.39
N GLN A 19 37.39 8.81 -33.80
CA GLN A 19 36.10 8.74 -34.51
C GLN A 19 36.25 8.57 -36.04
N ARG A 20 35.32 7.89 -36.73
CA ARG A 20 34.37 8.53 -37.70
C ARG A 20 33.43 7.56 -38.46
N ALA A 21 32.31 8.15 -38.87
CA ALA A 21 31.11 7.60 -39.52
C ALA A 21 31.27 6.96 -40.92
N MET A 22 30.30 6.09 -41.29
CA MET A 22 29.36 6.28 -42.43
C MET A 22 28.20 5.24 -42.40
N VAL A 23 26.92 5.66 -42.38
CA VAL A 23 25.95 5.85 -43.51
C VAL A 23 25.26 4.56 -43.99
N GLY A 24 23.92 4.51 -43.94
CA GLY A 24 23.14 3.32 -44.33
C GLY A 24 21.60 3.37 -44.16
N ARG A 25 20.96 4.43 -44.66
CA ARG A 25 19.57 4.55 -45.19
C ARG A 25 18.44 3.60 -44.72
N GLY A 26 17.31 4.21 -44.31
CA GLY A 26 16.00 3.55 -44.18
C GLY A 26 14.89 4.54 -43.79
N SER A 27 14.42 5.36 -44.73
CA SER A 27 13.41 6.42 -44.49
C SER A 27 12.11 6.15 -45.23
N LEU A 28 10.97 6.41 -44.59
CA LEU A 28 9.71 6.74 -45.27
C LEU A 28 8.88 7.76 -44.46
N LEU A 29 8.39 8.77 -45.17
CA LEU A 29 7.15 9.53 -44.93
C LEU A 29 7.08 10.43 -43.68
N ASN A 30 7.83 11.53 -43.75
CA ASN A 30 7.32 12.85 -43.34
C ASN A 30 6.74 13.53 -44.59
N PHE A 31 5.59 14.21 -44.51
CA PHE A 31 5.05 15.02 -45.62
C PHE A 31 4.45 16.35 -45.12
N LEU A 32 4.93 17.43 -45.73
CA LEU A 32 4.47 18.83 -45.76
C LEU A 32 4.70 19.29 -47.22
N PRO A 33 3.95 20.26 -47.80
CA PRO A 33 4.17 21.68 -47.48
C PRO A 33 2.97 22.66 -47.65
N SER A 34 3.25 23.92 -47.27
CA SER A 34 2.81 25.22 -47.86
C SER A 34 1.31 25.55 -48.06
N GLU A 35 0.91 26.68 -47.46
CA GLU A 35 0.36 27.94 -48.08
C GLU A 35 -0.65 27.81 -49.26
N ASP A 36 -1.71 28.62 -49.34
CA ASP A 36 -1.76 30.09 -49.15
C ASP A 36 -3.14 30.67 -48.72
N GLU A 37 -3.16 31.98 -48.43
CA GLU A 37 -4.27 32.98 -48.35
C GLU A 37 -5.65 32.64 -47.69
N ASP A 38 -6.09 33.45 -46.70
CA ASP A 38 -6.99 34.60 -46.97
C ASP A 38 -7.16 35.61 -45.78
N ALA A 39 -7.40 36.88 -46.12
CA ALA A 39 -7.91 38.06 -45.38
C ALA A 39 -7.76 38.27 -43.84
N PRO A 40 -7.05 39.34 -43.39
CA PRO A 40 -7.12 39.90 -42.02
C PRO A 40 -7.85 41.26 -41.91
N ALA A 41 -8.42 41.58 -40.73
CA ALA A 41 -8.98 42.89 -40.37
C ALA A 41 -9.01 43.10 -38.83
N LEU A 42 -8.84 44.30 -38.26
CA LEU A 42 -8.45 45.61 -38.81
C LEU A 42 -7.75 46.45 -37.71
N PHE A 43 -7.06 47.53 -38.09
CA PHE A 43 -6.18 48.31 -37.21
C PHE A 43 -6.87 49.42 -36.37
N GLU A 44 -6.32 49.58 -35.17
CA GLU A 44 -5.80 50.80 -34.50
C GLU A 44 -6.24 52.24 -34.89
N GLU A 45 -5.94 53.14 -33.95
CA GLU A 45 -6.37 54.53 -33.77
C GLU A 45 -5.81 55.57 -34.78
N LYS A 46 -6.44 56.77 -34.77
CA LYS A 46 -5.83 58.14 -34.76
C LYS A 46 -5.88 59.06 -36.01
N GLN A 47 -6.58 60.19 -35.81
CA GLN A 47 -6.31 61.58 -36.28
C GLN A 47 -6.46 62.05 -37.76
N ALA A 48 -7.57 62.79 -37.98
CA ALA A 48 -7.61 64.24 -38.29
C ALA A 48 -7.57 64.81 -39.75
N SER A 49 -8.58 65.66 -40.03
CA SER A 49 -8.49 67.02 -40.66
C SER A 49 -9.04 67.28 -42.09
N ARG A 50 -9.99 68.23 -42.15
CA ARG A 50 -10.29 69.24 -43.20
C ARG A 50 -11.08 68.92 -44.51
N ARG A 51 -12.12 69.77 -44.70
CA ARG A 51 -12.66 70.43 -45.92
C ARG A 51 -13.87 69.82 -46.71
N ASP A 52 -14.94 70.63 -46.69
CA ASP A 52 -15.99 70.93 -47.70
C ASP A 52 -15.51 71.19 -49.16
N PRO A 53 -16.39 71.36 -50.19
CA PRO A 53 -17.87 71.51 -50.22
C PRO A 53 -18.62 70.72 -51.35
N ASP A 54 -19.85 71.21 -51.67
CA ASP A 54 -20.61 71.15 -52.95
C ASP A 54 -21.58 69.94 -53.14
N VAL A 55 -22.93 70.02 -53.13
CA VAL A 55 -24.01 70.98 -53.52
C VAL A 55 -24.80 70.44 -54.73
N ARG A 56 -26.15 70.34 -54.57
CA ARG A 56 -27.15 70.79 -55.56
C ARG A 56 -28.58 70.84 -54.99
N ARG A 57 -29.34 71.79 -55.51
CA ARG A 57 -30.79 72.09 -55.33
C ARG A 57 -31.42 72.08 -56.75
N PRO A 58 -32.76 71.91 -56.95
CA PRO A 58 -33.75 72.96 -56.65
C PRO A 58 -35.18 72.54 -56.25
N GLN A 59 -35.99 73.56 -55.94
CA GLN A 59 -37.47 73.59 -55.80
C GLN A 59 -38.08 74.10 -57.14
N PRO A 60 -39.35 74.59 -57.29
CA PRO A 60 -40.56 74.64 -56.43
C PRO A 60 -41.76 73.93 -57.12
N VAL A 61 -43.08 74.25 -57.12
CA VAL A 61 -44.06 75.31 -56.70
C VAL A 61 -45.48 74.65 -56.71
N PRO A 62 -46.66 75.30 -56.44
CA PRO A 62 -47.04 76.36 -55.47
C PRO A 62 -48.42 76.13 -54.75
N GLN A 63 -48.71 76.88 -53.66
CA GLN A 63 -50.01 77.56 -53.32
C GLN A 63 -51.36 76.77 -53.18
N ALA A 64 -52.40 77.21 -52.44
CA ALA A 64 -52.62 78.37 -51.55
C ALA A 64 -53.85 78.24 -50.60
N GLN A 65 -53.81 79.03 -49.50
CA GLN A 65 -54.91 79.78 -48.83
C GLN A 65 -56.02 79.14 -47.92
N ALA A 66 -56.29 79.91 -46.84
CA ALA A 66 -57.57 80.21 -46.16
C ALA A 66 -58.08 79.41 -44.93
N GLU A 67 -58.55 80.19 -43.96
CA GLU A 67 -59.02 79.94 -42.58
C GLU A 67 -60.45 79.32 -42.52
N THR A 68 -60.93 78.66 -41.45
CA THR A 68 -61.36 79.25 -40.15
C THR A 68 -61.85 78.19 -39.12
N GLU A 69 -61.95 78.60 -37.83
CA GLU A 69 -62.83 78.08 -36.74
C GLU A 69 -62.54 76.68 -36.08
N PRO A 70 -63.01 76.41 -34.81
CA PRO A 70 -62.19 75.63 -33.85
C PRO A 70 -62.88 74.58 -32.90
N THR A 71 -62.03 73.86 -32.13
CA THR A 71 -62.29 73.09 -30.86
C THR A 71 -62.90 71.66 -30.94
N PRO A 72 -62.72 70.79 -29.91
CA PRO A 72 -61.53 70.54 -29.07
C PRO A 72 -61.26 69.01 -28.77
N HIS A 73 -60.40 68.74 -27.76
CA HIS A 73 -60.12 67.48 -27.04
C HIS A 73 -59.04 66.52 -27.60
N VAL A 74 -58.26 65.75 -26.81
CA VAL A 74 -57.77 65.87 -25.39
C VAL A 74 -56.50 64.98 -25.26
N GLY A 75 -55.53 65.39 -24.42
CA GLY A 75 -54.43 64.54 -23.93
C GLY A 75 -53.01 65.10 -24.22
N GLY A 76 -52.04 65.11 -23.30
CA GLY A 76 -52.02 64.56 -21.94
C GLY A 76 -50.70 63.83 -21.61
N ALA A 77 -49.52 64.39 -21.92
CA ALA A 77 -48.75 65.27 -21.04
C ALA A 77 -48.14 64.58 -19.79
N PHE A 78 -46.80 64.40 -19.77
CA PHE A 78 -46.07 63.98 -18.56
C PHE A 78 -44.74 64.73 -18.29
N PHE A 79 -43.80 64.90 -19.24
CA PHE A 79 -42.48 65.51 -18.95
C PHE A 79 -41.94 66.53 -19.99
N PRO A 80 -42.42 67.80 -19.99
CA PRO A 80 -42.02 68.82 -20.97
C PRO A 80 -40.85 69.75 -20.56
N ARG A 81 -40.10 69.48 -19.47
CA ARG A 81 -39.17 70.47 -18.84
C ARG A 81 -37.72 70.02 -18.59
N LEU A 82 -37.25 68.94 -19.21
CA LEU A 82 -35.86 68.46 -19.03
C LEU A 82 -34.79 69.46 -19.50
N HIS A 83 -35.10 70.37 -20.42
CA HIS A 83 -34.16 71.34 -20.96
C HIS A 83 -33.68 72.44 -19.98
N LEU A 84 -34.27 72.56 -18.78
CA LEU A 84 -33.84 73.54 -17.78
C LEU A 84 -32.65 73.06 -16.91
N VAL A 85 -32.32 71.76 -16.94
CA VAL A 85 -31.25 71.18 -16.09
C VAL A 85 -29.85 71.70 -16.47
N SER A 86 -29.65 72.12 -17.73
CA SER A 86 -28.38 72.67 -18.23
C SER A 86 -28.05 74.09 -17.74
N LYS A 87 -28.93 74.75 -16.97
CA LYS A 87 -28.72 76.08 -16.38
C LYS A 87 -28.47 76.08 -14.86
N ILE A 88 -28.26 74.92 -14.24
CA ILE A 88 -28.00 74.83 -12.80
C ILE A 88 -26.59 75.36 -12.49
N GLY A 89 -26.51 76.53 -11.85
CA GLY A 89 -25.25 77.08 -11.35
C GLY A 89 -24.83 76.44 -10.01
N VAL A 90 -23.54 76.50 -9.71
CA VAL A 90 -22.99 76.08 -8.41
C VAL A 90 -23.67 76.86 -7.26
N ASP A 91 -24.00 78.13 -7.50
CA ASP A 91 -24.72 78.99 -6.57
C ASP A 91 -26.11 78.47 -6.20
N ASP A 92 -26.83 77.85 -7.15
CA ASP A 92 -28.16 77.27 -6.88
C ASP A 92 -28.05 76.00 -6.04
N VAL A 93 -27.03 75.17 -6.27
CA VAL A 93 -26.75 74.01 -5.42
C VAL A 93 -26.41 74.46 -3.99
N LEU A 94 -25.60 75.51 -3.81
CA LEU A 94 -25.32 76.08 -2.48
C LEU A 94 -26.58 76.67 -1.82
N ARG A 95 -27.45 77.36 -2.58
CA ARG A 95 -28.75 77.84 -2.08
C ARG A 95 -29.64 76.69 -1.61
N TRP A 96 -29.75 75.62 -2.40
CA TRP A 96 -30.55 74.44 -2.02
C TRP A 96 -29.97 73.72 -0.80
N LEU A 97 -28.64 73.63 -0.69
CA LEU A 97 -27.98 73.04 0.47
C LEU A 97 -28.24 73.86 1.75
N ARG A 98 -28.13 75.19 1.67
CA ARG A 98 -28.35 76.11 2.79
C ARG A 98 -29.82 76.18 3.21
N ASP A 99 -30.73 76.35 2.25
CA ASP A 99 -32.17 76.40 2.52
C ASP A 99 -32.71 75.01 2.93
N GLY A 100 -32.04 73.92 2.52
CA GLY A 100 -32.29 72.55 2.94
C GLY A 100 -31.57 72.12 4.23
N MET A 101 -30.78 72.99 4.87
CA MET A 101 -29.92 72.64 6.01
C MET A 101 -30.68 72.05 7.21
N PHE A 102 -31.95 72.43 7.41
CA PHE A 102 -32.84 71.78 8.39
C PHE A 102 -33.03 70.28 8.12
N TRP A 103 -33.23 69.89 6.86
CA TRP A 103 -33.36 68.48 6.46
C TRP A 103 -32.04 67.71 6.60
N ILE A 104 -30.90 68.37 6.36
CA ILE A 104 -29.57 67.78 6.58
C ILE A 104 -29.39 67.47 8.07
N ILE A 105 -29.66 68.45 8.96
CA ILE A 105 -29.56 68.27 10.42
C ILE A 105 -30.56 67.23 10.93
N ALA A 106 -31.80 67.22 10.41
CA ALA A 106 -32.80 66.20 10.75
C ALA A 106 -32.34 64.78 10.34
N ALA A 107 -31.82 64.60 9.12
CA ALA A 107 -31.32 63.31 8.66
C ALA A 107 -30.09 62.83 9.46
N VAL A 108 -29.14 63.72 9.76
CA VAL A 108 -27.98 63.43 10.62
C VAL A 108 -28.43 63.01 12.02
N THR A 109 -29.31 63.78 12.67
CA THR A 109 -29.75 63.48 14.04
C THR A 109 -30.56 62.19 14.11
N ILE A 110 -31.46 61.92 13.16
CA ILE A 110 -32.23 60.67 13.10
C ILE A 110 -31.30 59.46 12.87
N CYS A 111 -30.37 59.53 11.93
CA CYS A 111 -29.46 58.40 11.65
C CYS A 111 -28.46 58.16 12.81
N THR A 112 -28.01 59.23 13.47
CA THR A 112 -27.14 59.14 14.66
C THR A 112 -27.90 58.56 15.86
N PHE A 113 -29.16 58.95 16.07
CA PHE A 113 -30.03 58.40 17.11
C PHE A 113 -30.36 56.91 16.84
N ALA A 114 -30.68 56.55 15.60
CA ALA A 114 -30.87 55.15 15.21
C ALA A 114 -29.61 54.30 15.44
N ALA A 115 -28.42 54.84 15.11
CA ALA A 115 -27.15 54.19 15.39
C ALA A 115 -26.87 54.04 16.90
N LEU A 116 -27.27 55.01 17.73
CA LEU A 116 -27.19 54.92 19.19
C LEU A 116 -28.11 53.82 19.75
N VAL A 117 -29.38 53.82 19.34
CA VAL A 117 -30.36 52.79 19.74
C VAL A 117 -29.87 51.40 19.33
N TYR A 118 -29.36 51.23 18.11
CA TYR A 118 -28.76 49.97 17.65
C TYR A 118 -27.53 49.56 18.48
N ALA A 119 -26.65 50.51 18.81
CA ALA A 119 -25.45 50.25 19.61
C ALA A 119 -25.73 49.89 21.09
N MET A 120 -26.97 50.08 21.55
CA MET A 120 -27.48 49.70 22.88
C MET A 120 -28.38 48.45 22.86
N THR A 121 -29.04 48.12 21.74
CA THR A 121 -29.96 46.96 21.63
C THR A 121 -29.34 45.72 20.98
N ALA A 122 -28.26 45.85 20.21
CA ALA A 122 -27.58 44.72 19.60
C ALA A 122 -26.72 43.94 20.62
N SER A 123 -26.95 42.63 20.76
CA SER A 123 -26.16 41.75 21.64
C SER A 123 -24.65 41.94 21.46
N PRO A 124 -23.87 42.10 22.54
CA PRO A 124 -22.42 42.06 22.44
C PRO A 124 -21.98 40.65 22.00
N ARG A 125 -20.89 40.58 21.24
CA ARG A 125 -20.22 39.33 20.89
C ARG A 125 -18.76 39.44 21.31
N TYR A 126 -18.33 38.48 22.11
CA TYR A 126 -16.96 38.33 22.58
C TYR A 126 -16.34 37.16 21.83
N THR A 127 -15.45 37.47 20.89
CA THR A 127 -14.74 36.48 20.08
C THR A 127 -13.42 36.10 20.75
N VAL A 128 -13.17 34.81 20.89
CA VAL A 128 -11.87 34.24 21.28
C VAL A 128 -11.21 33.55 20.08
N TYR A 129 -9.90 33.38 20.17
CA TYR A 129 -9.07 32.67 19.22
C TYR A 129 -8.30 31.55 19.93
N THR A 130 -7.93 30.50 19.21
CA THR A 130 -7.19 29.34 19.73
C THR A 130 -6.40 28.75 18.57
N ASP A 131 -5.08 28.74 18.69
CA ASP A 131 -4.17 28.34 17.62
C ASP A 131 -3.75 26.88 17.82
N ILE A 132 -3.94 26.05 16.80
CA ILE A 132 -3.76 24.60 16.85
C ILE A 132 -2.82 24.19 15.72
N VAL A 133 -1.68 23.54 16.03
CA VAL A 133 -0.86 22.86 15.01
C VAL A 133 -1.46 21.51 14.71
N VAL A 134 -1.62 21.21 13.43
CA VAL A 134 -1.84 19.84 12.92
C VAL A 134 -0.56 19.40 12.23
N ASP A 135 0.17 18.44 12.80
CA ASP A 135 1.47 18.03 12.26
C ASP A 135 1.31 16.98 11.15
N PRO A 136 1.74 17.24 9.90
CA PRO A 136 1.66 16.29 8.78
C PRO A 136 2.77 15.23 8.81
N SER A 137 3.62 15.18 9.84
CA SER A 137 4.62 14.12 9.98
C SER A 137 4.01 12.85 10.57
N ASN A 138 3.44 12.01 9.70
CA ASN A 138 3.06 10.63 10.01
C ASN A 138 4.24 9.96 10.73
N LEU A 139 4.04 9.44 11.95
CA LEU A 139 5.10 8.87 12.76
C LEU A 139 5.52 7.47 12.22
N ASN A 140 6.23 7.48 11.09
CA ASN A 140 6.70 6.31 10.35
C ASN A 140 7.89 5.61 11.05
N VAL A 141 7.67 5.21 12.30
CA VAL A 141 8.64 4.48 13.16
C VAL A 141 8.75 3.00 12.75
N VAL A 142 7.96 2.53 11.78
CA VAL A 142 8.10 1.22 11.12
C VAL A 142 8.22 1.47 9.62
N SER A 143 9.42 1.82 9.18
CA SER A 143 9.77 2.05 7.78
C SER A 143 10.24 0.75 7.13
N ASP A 144 9.30 -0.04 6.62
CA ASP A 144 9.60 -1.36 6.00
C ASP A 144 8.72 -1.67 4.76
N ASP A 145 8.15 -0.62 4.15
CA ASP A 145 7.52 -0.71 2.83
C ASP A 145 8.44 -0.11 1.76
N VAL A 146 8.84 -0.92 0.77
CA VAL A 146 9.65 -0.52 -0.40
C VAL A 146 8.90 0.49 -1.30
N PHE A 147 7.61 0.70 -1.03
CA PHE A 147 6.70 1.57 -1.76
C PHE A 147 6.30 2.84 -0.97
N THR A 148 7.23 3.49 -0.28
CA THR A 148 6.99 4.85 0.23
C THR A 148 6.88 5.84 -0.93
N THR A 149 5.68 5.96 -1.52
CA THR A 149 5.31 7.12 -2.32
C THR A 149 5.37 8.35 -1.43
N ASN A 150 6.44 9.13 -1.57
CA ASN A 150 6.63 10.40 -0.87
C ASN A 150 5.36 11.27 -1.10
N PRO A 151 4.54 11.52 -0.07
CA PRO A 151 3.26 12.20 -0.26
C PRO A 151 3.55 13.63 -0.72
N GLN A 152 3.11 13.95 -1.94
CA GLN A 152 3.19 15.31 -2.46
C GLN A 152 2.55 16.27 -1.46
N ARG A 153 3.08 17.49 -1.34
CA ARG A 153 2.62 18.50 -0.35
C ARG A 153 1.11 18.70 -0.38
N ASP A 154 0.51 18.58 -1.55
CA ASP A 154 -0.94 18.70 -1.77
C ASP A 154 -1.74 17.64 -0.99
N ALA A 155 -1.23 16.41 -0.86
CA ALA A 155 -1.85 15.36 -0.05
C ALA A 155 -1.78 15.66 1.45
N GLN A 156 -0.66 16.22 1.93
CA GLN A 156 -0.51 16.67 3.33
C GLN A 156 -1.45 17.84 3.64
N LEU A 157 -1.64 18.77 2.69
CA LEU A 157 -2.59 19.89 2.83
C LEU A 157 -4.04 19.39 2.88
N LEU A 158 -4.41 18.44 2.01
CA LEU A 158 -5.73 17.78 2.03
C LEU A 158 -6.01 17.04 3.36
N GLU A 159 -4.99 16.45 3.99
CA GLU A 159 -5.15 15.82 5.30
C GLU A 159 -5.46 16.85 6.40
N VAL A 160 -4.78 18.01 6.40
CA VAL A 160 -5.05 19.09 7.36
C VAL A 160 -6.44 19.71 7.12
N GLU A 161 -6.89 19.84 5.86
CA GLU A 161 -8.24 20.32 5.54
C GLU A 161 -9.33 19.30 5.91
N SER A 162 -9.03 17.99 5.84
CA SER A 162 -9.90 16.93 6.37
C SER A 162 -10.02 17.02 7.90
N LYS A 163 -8.90 17.15 8.62
CA LYS A 163 -8.88 17.32 10.09
C LYS A 163 -9.57 18.62 10.53
N LEU A 164 -9.43 19.71 9.78
CA LEU A 164 -10.17 20.97 9.98
C LEU A 164 -11.69 20.79 9.90
N ARG A 165 -12.16 19.89 9.02
CA ARG A 165 -13.58 19.55 8.90
C ARG A 165 -14.07 18.64 10.03
N ILE A 166 -13.19 17.88 10.69
CA ILE A 166 -13.52 17.11 11.90
C ILE A 166 -13.75 18.06 13.09
N LEU A 167 -12.92 19.10 13.26
CA LEU A 167 -13.09 20.11 14.32
C LEU A 167 -14.47 20.80 14.28
N THR A 168 -14.99 21.06 13.07
CA THR A 168 -16.33 21.63 12.85
C THR A 168 -17.43 20.59 12.60
N SER A 169 -17.16 19.31 12.86
CA SER A 169 -18.11 18.22 12.58
C SER A 169 -19.24 18.11 13.61
N ARG A 170 -20.35 17.49 13.22
CA ARG A 170 -21.49 17.24 14.12
C ARG A 170 -21.08 16.48 15.38
N ASN A 171 -20.11 15.56 15.31
CA ASN A 171 -19.72 14.72 16.45
C ASN A 171 -19.02 15.57 17.54
N VAL A 172 -18.04 16.39 17.15
CA VAL A 172 -17.35 17.32 18.07
C VAL A 172 -18.34 18.32 18.67
N LEU A 173 -19.17 18.94 17.83
CA LEU A 173 -20.16 19.93 18.29
C LEU A 173 -21.25 19.30 19.17
N ALA A 174 -21.66 18.06 18.93
CA ALA A 174 -22.62 17.35 19.78
C ALA A 174 -22.03 17.04 21.16
N ARG A 175 -20.79 16.56 21.22
CA ARG A 175 -20.07 16.31 22.49
C ARG A 175 -20.03 17.57 23.36
N VAL A 176 -19.70 18.72 22.76
CA VAL A 176 -19.68 20.03 23.44
C VAL A 176 -21.08 20.46 23.89
N ILE A 177 -22.12 20.20 23.10
CA ILE A 177 -23.52 20.53 23.44
C ILE A 177 -24.04 19.71 24.63
N ASP A 178 -23.65 18.43 24.73
CA ASP A 178 -24.02 17.57 25.84
C ASP A 178 -23.19 17.87 27.10
N GLU A 179 -21.88 18.05 26.95
CA GLU A 179 -20.95 18.36 28.05
C GLU A 179 -21.26 19.70 28.73
N LEU A 180 -21.41 20.77 27.94
CA LEU A 180 -21.78 22.10 28.45
C LEU A 180 -23.30 22.31 28.57
N GLN A 181 -24.10 21.28 28.28
CA GLN A 181 -25.57 21.28 28.34
C GLN A 181 -26.24 22.44 27.60
N LEU A 182 -25.71 22.82 26.43
CA LEU A 182 -26.13 23.99 25.64
C LEU A 182 -27.60 23.92 25.19
N THR A 183 -28.23 22.74 25.23
CA THR A 183 -29.68 22.54 25.04
C THR A 183 -30.55 23.20 26.12
N ARG A 184 -29.94 23.68 27.20
CA ARG A 184 -30.56 24.42 28.32
C ARG A 184 -30.21 25.91 28.33
N ASP A 185 -29.25 26.35 27.52
CA ASP A 185 -28.75 27.72 27.51
C ASP A 185 -29.63 28.62 26.60
N PRO A 186 -30.27 29.69 27.11
CA PRO A 186 -31.08 30.59 26.31
C PRO A 186 -30.30 31.33 25.20
N GLU A 187 -28.98 31.40 25.29
CA GLU A 187 -28.11 31.93 24.23
C GLU A 187 -28.11 31.04 22.98
N PHE A 188 -28.29 29.72 23.15
CA PHE A 188 -28.24 28.70 22.09
C PHE A 188 -29.64 28.22 21.70
N VAL A 189 -30.50 27.94 22.68
CA VAL A 189 -31.91 27.60 22.47
C VAL A 189 -32.75 28.84 22.74
N LYS A 190 -32.80 29.75 21.76
CA LYS A 190 -33.61 30.98 21.85
C LYS A 190 -35.09 30.62 22.06
N PRO A 191 -35.72 31.01 23.18
CA PRO A 191 -37.15 30.82 23.36
C PRO A 191 -37.90 31.75 22.39
N ALA A 192 -38.40 31.20 21.29
CA ALA A 192 -39.21 31.99 20.36
C ALA A 192 -40.44 32.53 21.11
N SER A 193 -40.81 33.79 20.87
CA SER A 193 -41.91 34.46 21.58
C SER A 193 -43.30 33.82 21.35
N PHE A 194 -43.43 32.97 20.32
CA PHE A 194 -44.61 32.12 20.06
C PHE A 194 -44.45 30.66 20.50
N ALA A 195 -43.28 30.24 20.99
CA ALA A 195 -43.05 28.86 21.43
C ALA A 195 -43.98 28.45 22.58
N SER A 196 -44.35 29.39 23.47
CA SER A 196 -45.24 29.10 24.61
C SER A 196 -46.62 28.55 24.21
N LEU A 197 -47.13 28.87 23.01
CA LEU A 197 -48.35 28.23 22.49
C LEU A 197 -48.07 26.86 21.87
N ARG A 198 -46.95 26.69 21.16
CA ARG A 198 -46.58 25.39 20.54
C ARG A 198 -46.19 24.33 21.58
N ASN A 199 -45.56 24.75 22.67
CA ASN A 199 -45.13 23.89 23.79
C ASN A 199 -46.31 23.26 24.55
N LEU A 200 -47.56 23.68 24.29
CA LEU A 200 -48.77 23.05 24.82
C LEU A 200 -49.22 21.83 23.98
N PHE A 201 -48.67 21.64 22.77
CA PHE A 201 -49.06 20.60 21.82
C PHE A 201 -47.93 19.64 21.43
N SER A 202 -46.65 20.05 21.52
CA SER A 202 -45.50 19.20 21.22
C SER A 202 -45.11 18.28 22.39
N SER A 203 -44.61 17.09 22.08
CA SER A 203 -44.20 16.11 23.10
C SER A 203 -42.85 16.45 23.74
N LYS A 204 -42.60 15.99 24.97
CA LYS A 204 -41.32 16.21 25.67
C LYS A 204 -40.11 15.64 24.90
N GLN A 205 -40.29 14.52 24.21
CA GLN A 205 -39.28 13.88 23.36
C GLN A 205 -38.92 14.76 22.15
N GLU A 206 -39.95 15.25 21.46
CA GLU A 206 -39.85 16.13 20.28
C GLU A 206 -39.22 17.48 20.64
N GLN A 207 -39.53 18.02 21.82
CA GLN A 207 -38.91 19.26 22.31
C GLN A 207 -37.40 19.10 22.53
N GLN A 208 -36.94 17.95 23.06
CA GLN A 208 -35.51 17.71 23.27
C GLN A 208 -34.74 17.64 21.95
N VAL A 209 -35.26 16.93 20.94
CA VAL A 209 -34.65 16.86 19.59
C VAL A 209 -34.64 18.24 18.90
N ASN A 210 -35.71 19.03 19.05
CA ASN A 210 -35.74 20.40 18.55
C ASN A 210 -34.70 21.31 19.23
N ASN A 211 -34.49 21.16 20.54
CA ASN A 211 -33.50 21.92 21.30
C ASN A 211 -32.06 21.51 20.95
N GLU A 212 -31.77 20.21 20.78
CA GLU A 212 -30.48 19.71 20.28
C GLU A 212 -30.17 20.31 18.90
N LEU A 213 -31.12 20.25 17.97
CA LEU A 213 -30.95 20.77 16.61
C LEU A 213 -30.84 22.31 16.57
N ALA A 214 -31.48 23.02 17.51
CA ALA A 214 -31.32 24.46 17.68
C ALA A 214 -29.92 24.81 18.22
N ALA A 215 -29.46 24.14 19.28
CA ALA A 215 -28.13 24.32 19.85
C ALA A 215 -27.02 23.97 18.84
N MET A 216 -27.20 22.89 18.06
CA MET A 216 -26.30 22.47 16.98
C MET A 216 -26.13 23.56 15.92
N ARG A 217 -27.23 24.13 15.42
CA ARG A 217 -27.19 25.26 14.46
C ARG A 217 -26.50 26.47 15.09
N ALA A 218 -26.95 26.90 16.27
CA ALA A 218 -26.44 28.07 16.97
C ALA A 218 -24.94 27.95 17.31
N LEU A 219 -24.44 26.75 17.61
CA LEU A 219 -23.01 26.49 17.82
C LEU A 219 -22.24 26.47 16.48
N SER A 220 -22.79 25.86 15.42
CA SER A 220 -22.17 25.87 14.10
C SER A 220 -22.05 27.27 13.46
N GLU A 221 -22.93 28.21 13.81
CA GLU A 221 -22.83 29.64 13.45
C GLU A 221 -21.86 30.43 14.36
N ARG A 222 -21.45 29.84 15.48
CA ARG A 222 -20.54 30.43 16.49
C ARG A 222 -19.09 29.98 16.38
N VAL A 223 -18.85 28.83 15.78
CA VAL A 223 -17.52 28.23 15.61
C VAL A 223 -17.07 28.35 14.16
N GLU A 224 -15.95 29.03 13.94
CA GLU A 224 -15.30 29.15 12.64
C GLU A 224 -13.84 28.71 12.79
N ALA A 225 -13.40 27.74 12.00
CA ALA A 225 -12.01 27.31 11.98
C ALA A 225 -11.43 27.51 10.58
N ARG A 226 -10.24 28.12 10.49
CA ARG A 226 -9.53 28.37 9.23
C ARG A 226 -8.06 28.01 9.39
N ARG A 227 -7.45 27.44 8.34
CA ARG A 227 -6.00 27.23 8.27
C ARG A 227 -5.32 28.53 7.81
N GLU A 228 -4.26 28.93 8.50
CA GLU A 228 -3.49 30.13 8.14
C GLU A 228 -2.72 29.93 6.82
N GLU A 229 -2.57 30.97 6.01
CA GLU A 229 -1.93 30.85 4.70
C GLU A 229 -0.48 30.33 4.80
N ARG A 230 -0.15 29.35 3.95
CA ARG A 230 1.17 28.70 3.89
C ARG A 230 1.65 28.06 5.21
N SER A 231 0.73 27.82 6.14
CA SER A 231 0.99 27.27 7.48
C SER A 231 0.16 26.02 7.77
N PHE A 232 0.63 25.21 8.72
CA PHE A 232 -0.08 24.08 9.33
C PHE A 232 -0.82 24.45 10.63
N VAL A 233 -0.84 25.76 10.96
CA VAL A 233 -1.65 26.29 12.06
C VAL A 233 -3.10 26.47 11.59
N VAL A 234 -4.02 25.91 12.37
CA VAL A 234 -5.46 26.18 12.33
C VAL A 234 -5.77 27.21 13.42
N VAL A 235 -6.34 28.34 13.03
CA VAL A 235 -6.92 29.32 13.95
C VAL A 235 -8.39 28.97 14.11
N MET A 236 -8.76 28.47 15.29
CA MET A 236 -10.17 28.35 15.68
C MET A 236 -10.64 29.66 16.31
N LYS A 237 -11.82 30.11 15.91
CA LYS A 237 -12.47 31.35 16.31
C LYS A 237 -13.87 31.01 16.82
N VAL A 238 -14.15 31.35 18.08
CA VAL A 238 -15.43 31.05 18.75
C VAL A 238 -15.99 32.36 19.32
N TRP A 239 -17.31 32.58 19.23
CA TRP A 239 -17.94 33.76 19.83
C TRP A 239 -19.17 33.43 20.67
N SER A 240 -19.33 34.17 21.77
CA SER A 240 -20.47 34.10 22.70
C SER A 240 -20.88 35.51 23.16
N GLU A 241 -22.06 35.64 23.75
CA GLU A 241 -22.53 36.87 24.39
C GLU A 241 -21.81 37.14 25.74
N GLU A 242 -21.08 36.16 26.29
CA GLU A 242 -20.29 36.29 27.51
C GLU A 242 -18.79 35.95 27.29
N PRO A 243 -17.82 36.77 27.76
CA PRO A 243 -16.40 36.56 27.50
C PRO A 243 -15.82 35.33 28.21
N ALA A 244 -16.35 34.94 29.37
CA ALA A 244 -15.96 33.71 30.06
C ALA A 244 -16.48 32.47 29.31
N LYS A 245 -17.76 32.47 28.94
CA LYS A 245 -18.38 31.36 28.19
C LYS A 245 -17.70 31.13 26.83
N ALA A 246 -17.28 32.20 26.14
CA ALA A 246 -16.48 32.09 24.91
C ALA A 246 -15.20 31.25 25.11
N VAL A 247 -14.47 31.46 26.20
CA VAL A 247 -13.27 30.68 26.56
C VAL A 247 -13.63 29.22 26.89
N THR A 248 -14.69 29.00 27.67
CA THR A 248 -15.16 27.64 28.01
C THR A 248 -15.55 26.83 26.77
N LEU A 249 -16.33 27.44 25.86
CA LEU A 249 -16.70 26.85 24.57
C LEU A 249 -15.46 26.50 23.74
N SER A 250 -14.50 27.42 23.64
CA SER A 250 -13.28 27.21 22.84
C SER A 250 -12.41 26.08 23.39
N ASN A 251 -12.27 25.95 24.71
CA ASN A 251 -11.56 24.81 25.30
C ASN A 251 -12.33 23.49 25.08
N ALA A 252 -13.63 23.45 25.36
CA ALA A 252 -14.44 22.23 25.17
C ALA A 252 -14.41 21.73 23.72
N ILE A 253 -14.40 22.62 22.71
CA ILE A 253 -14.30 22.22 21.30
C ILE A 253 -12.92 21.62 20.98
N VAL A 254 -11.83 22.15 21.56
CA VAL A 254 -10.49 21.55 21.45
C VAL A 254 -10.46 20.17 22.10
N ASP A 255 -10.87 20.10 23.36
CA ASP A 255 -10.74 18.89 24.16
C ASP A 255 -11.68 17.78 23.59
N ALA A 256 -12.82 18.14 23.00
CA ALA A 256 -13.69 17.23 22.22
C ALA A 256 -13.13 16.85 20.83
N PHE A 257 -12.39 17.73 20.17
CA PHE A 257 -11.74 17.46 18.88
C PHE A 257 -10.57 16.49 19.03
N GLU A 258 -9.73 16.65 20.05
CA GLU A 258 -8.65 15.71 20.39
C GLU A 258 -9.23 14.31 20.67
N GLN A 259 -10.31 14.22 21.46
CA GLN A 259 -11.02 12.96 21.73
C GLN A 259 -11.63 12.31 20.48
N GLU A 260 -12.20 13.10 19.56
CA GLU A 260 -12.80 12.59 18.32
C GLU A 260 -11.74 12.06 17.35
N LEU A 261 -10.57 12.72 17.28
CA LEU A 261 -9.43 12.24 16.50
C LEU A 261 -8.88 10.92 17.06
N PHE A 262 -8.67 10.84 18.37
CA PHE A 262 -8.22 9.60 19.03
C PHE A 262 -9.22 8.45 18.79
N GLN A 263 -10.51 8.69 18.99
CA GLN A 263 -11.57 7.69 18.77
C GLN A 263 -11.60 7.22 17.30
N SER A 264 -11.55 8.15 16.34
CA SER A 264 -11.57 7.85 14.91
C SER A 264 -10.32 7.07 14.46
N ALA A 265 -9.15 7.38 15.03
CA ALA A 265 -7.91 6.63 14.82
C ALA A 265 -8.00 5.22 15.41
N ALA A 266 -8.43 5.09 16.67
CA ALA A 266 -8.58 3.82 17.37
C ALA A 266 -9.61 2.88 16.70
N GLU A 267 -10.73 3.41 16.22
CA GLU A 267 -11.70 2.65 15.41
C GLU A 267 -11.12 2.22 14.06
N SER A 268 -10.33 3.07 13.41
CA SER A 268 -9.69 2.74 12.14
C SER A 268 -8.65 1.64 12.31
N ALA A 269 -7.82 1.73 13.36
CA ALA A 269 -6.90 0.66 13.77
C ALA A 269 -7.66 -0.63 14.11
N GLY A 270 -8.75 -0.56 14.87
CA GLY A 270 -9.60 -1.71 15.22
C GLY A 270 -10.26 -2.37 14.00
N ARG A 271 -10.69 -1.60 12.99
CA ARG A 271 -11.18 -2.13 11.70
C ARG A 271 -10.08 -2.88 10.94
N VAL A 272 -8.86 -2.32 10.89
CA VAL A 272 -7.70 -2.96 10.26
C VAL A 272 -7.30 -4.23 11.01
N ALA A 273 -7.22 -4.19 12.35
CA ALA A 273 -6.90 -5.34 13.19
C ALA A 273 -7.94 -6.48 13.03
N LYS A 274 -9.24 -6.15 12.98
CA LYS A 274 -10.30 -7.14 12.73
C LYS A 274 -10.14 -7.83 11.37
N ASN A 275 -9.85 -7.07 10.32
CA ASN A 275 -9.63 -7.61 8.97
C ASN A 275 -8.35 -8.47 8.91
N LEU A 276 -7.28 -8.03 9.58
CA LEU A 276 -6.01 -8.75 9.65
C LEU A 276 -6.14 -10.05 10.47
N ASN A 277 -6.93 -10.07 11.55
CA ASN A 277 -7.24 -11.29 12.30
C ASN A 277 -8.00 -12.32 11.46
N ALA A 278 -8.99 -11.89 10.67
CA ALA A 278 -9.67 -12.78 9.72
C ALA A 278 -8.71 -13.35 8.66
N ARG A 279 -7.73 -12.56 8.21
CA ARG A 279 -6.66 -13.02 7.31
C ARG A 279 -5.67 -13.94 8.02
N LEU A 280 -5.39 -13.76 9.31
CA LEU A 280 -4.55 -14.66 10.11
C LEU A 280 -5.20 -16.02 10.32
N ASP A 281 -6.51 -16.09 10.51
CA ASP A 281 -7.24 -17.37 10.54
C ASP A 281 -7.14 -18.14 9.21
N GLU A 282 -7.21 -17.43 8.07
CA GLU A 282 -7.00 -18.01 6.75
C GLU A 282 -5.55 -18.49 6.56
N LEU A 283 -4.56 -17.65 6.86
CA LEU A 283 -3.14 -17.99 6.78
C LEU A 283 -2.79 -19.18 7.70
N ARG A 284 -3.33 -19.21 8.92
CA ARG A 284 -3.15 -20.33 9.86
C ARG A 284 -3.67 -21.65 9.28
N ARG A 285 -4.84 -21.66 8.65
CA ARG A 285 -5.37 -22.86 7.95
C ARG A 285 -4.43 -23.25 6.81
N ASN A 286 -4.04 -22.31 5.97
CA ASN A 286 -3.12 -22.56 4.85
C ASN A 286 -1.78 -23.16 5.31
N VAL A 287 -1.25 -22.75 6.47
CA VAL A 287 -0.07 -23.36 7.11
C VAL A 287 -0.38 -24.79 7.56
N THR A 288 -1.40 -24.99 8.39
CA THR A 288 -1.72 -26.32 8.94
C THR A 288 -2.09 -27.33 7.85
N ASP A 289 -2.71 -26.89 6.75
CA ASP A 289 -3.07 -27.73 5.61
C ASP A 289 -1.83 -28.10 4.76
N ALA A 290 -0.84 -27.20 4.64
CA ALA A 290 0.45 -27.49 4.01
C ALA A 290 1.33 -28.41 4.88
N GLU A 291 1.37 -28.21 6.20
CA GLU A 291 2.04 -29.09 7.16
C GLU A 291 1.42 -30.50 7.16
N ARG A 292 0.08 -30.61 7.09
CA ARG A 292 -0.59 -31.90 6.90
C ARG A 292 -0.24 -32.54 5.56
N ALA A 293 -0.17 -31.77 4.46
CA ALA A 293 0.25 -32.29 3.17
C ALA A 293 1.70 -32.86 3.20
N VAL A 294 2.62 -32.22 3.92
CA VAL A 294 3.98 -32.74 4.15
C VAL A 294 3.94 -34.09 4.88
N GLU A 295 3.28 -34.18 6.04
CA GLU A 295 3.25 -35.43 6.82
C GLU A 295 2.43 -36.55 6.18
N ASP A 296 1.33 -36.21 5.48
CA ASP A 296 0.57 -37.15 4.68
C ASP A 296 1.41 -37.71 3.51
N PHE A 297 2.17 -36.85 2.81
CA PHE A 297 3.07 -37.29 1.74
C PHE A 297 4.21 -38.17 2.27
N ARG A 298 4.81 -37.83 3.43
CA ARG A 298 5.82 -38.66 4.10
C ARG A 298 5.28 -40.04 4.46
N ARG A 299 4.04 -40.09 4.98
CA ARG A 299 3.37 -41.33 5.39
C ARG A 299 3.00 -42.21 4.19
N VAL A 300 2.43 -41.63 3.13
CA VAL A 300 2.00 -42.37 1.94
C VAL A 300 3.18 -42.94 1.15
N ASN A 301 4.27 -42.16 1.00
CA ASN A 301 5.47 -42.59 0.28
C ASN A 301 6.48 -43.33 1.18
N GLY A 302 6.12 -43.67 2.43
CA GLY A 302 6.98 -44.45 3.33
C GLY A 302 8.33 -43.81 3.67
N LEU A 303 8.47 -42.47 3.55
CA LEU A 303 9.72 -41.71 3.67
C LEU A 303 10.21 -41.59 5.13
N GLN A 304 10.38 -42.73 5.78
CA GLN A 304 10.94 -42.87 7.12
C GLN A 304 12.45 -42.65 7.05
N SER A 305 12.92 -41.69 7.84
CA SER A 305 14.34 -41.39 7.97
C SER A 305 14.82 -41.69 9.38
N THR A 306 15.93 -42.43 9.48
CA THR A 306 16.68 -42.62 10.71
C THR A 306 17.95 -41.76 10.61
N ASN A 307 18.20 -40.93 11.62
CA ASN A 307 19.38 -40.05 11.70
C ASN A 307 19.66 -39.19 10.44
N GLY A 308 18.61 -38.79 9.71
CA GLY A 308 18.71 -37.95 8.51
C GLY A 308 19.00 -38.70 7.19
N GLN A 309 19.09 -40.04 7.22
CA GLN A 309 19.17 -40.89 6.02
C GLN A 309 17.89 -41.70 5.85
N LEU A 310 17.54 -42.06 4.60
CA LEU A 310 16.42 -42.96 4.29
C LEU A 310 16.82 -44.41 4.61
N VAL A 311 15.86 -45.20 5.10
CA VAL A 311 16.10 -46.61 5.45
C VAL A 311 16.50 -47.44 4.22
N SER A 312 15.93 -47.15 3.05
CA SER A 312 16.27 -47.80 1.77
C SER A 312 17.70 -47.54 1.31
N ASN A 313 18.20 -46.30 1.48
CA ASN A 313 19.62 -45.98 1.23
C ASN A 313 20.55 -46.80 2.13
N GLN A 314 20.18 -47.04 3.40
CA GLN A 314 20.96 -47.86 4.32
C GLN A 314 20.90 -49.35 3.93
N LEU A 315 19.72 -49.88 3.62
CA LEU A 315 19.51 -51.27 3.20
C LEU A 315 20.20 -51.59 1.87
N SER A 316 20.16 -50.67 0.89
CA SER A 316 20.89 -50.80 -0.37
C SER A 316 22.41 -50.83 -0.17
N GLY A 317 22.92 -50.13 0.85
CA GLY A 317 24.34 -50.19 1.23
C GLY A 317 24.72 -51.57 1.76
N GLU A 318 23.92 -52.12 2.67
CA GLU A 318 24.14 -53.47 3.22
C GLU A 318 24.02 -54.55 2.15
N LEU A 319 22.97 -54.52 1.31
CA LEU A 319 22.78 -55.46 0.20
C LEU A 319 23.95 -55.43 -0.79
N ASN A 320 24.53 -54.25 -1.08
CA ASN A 320 25.71 -54.15 -1.93
C ASN A 320 26.93 -54.85 -1.29
N THR A 321 27.14 -54.69 0.03
CA THR A 321 28.17 -55.44 0.77
C THR A 321 27.92 -56.95 0.76
N GLN A 322 26.67 -57.40 0.94
CA GLN A 322 26.30 -58.81 0.86
C GLN A 322 26.51 -59.39 -0.56
N VAL A 323 26.19 -58.65 -1.62
CA VAL A 323 26.45 -59.03 -3.02
C VAL A 323 27.96 -59.17 -3.29
N LEU A 324 28.79 -58.23 -2.82
CA LEU A 324 30.25 -58.32 -2.96
C LEU A 324 30.81 -59.55 -2.23
N GLY A 325 30.34 -59.84 -1.02
CA GLY A 325 30.72 -61.04 -0.27
C GLY A 325 30.31 -62.35 -0.96
N ALA A 326 29.10 -62.43 -1.51
CA ALA A 326 28.65 -63.58 -2.28
C ALA A 326 29.42 -63.73 -3.61
N GLN A 327 29.75 -62.62 -4.28
CA GLN A 327 30.57 -62.64 -5.49
C GLN A 327 31.98 -63.16 -5.21
N GLN A 328 32.58 -62.79 -4.06
CA GLN A 328 33.86 -63.34 -3.64
C GLN A 328 33.79 -64.85 -3.39
N ARG A 329 32.73 -65.36 -2.72
CA ARG A 329 32.57 -66.81 -2.50
C ARG A 329 32.34 -67.59 -3.80
N PHE A 330 31.54 -67.07 -4.71
CA PHE A 330 31.35 -67.67 -6.04
C PHE A 330 32.68 -67.75 -6.80
N ILE A 331 33.45 -66.66 -6.89
CA ILE A 331 34.77 -66.65 -7.55
C ILE A 331 35.72 -67.67 -6.92
N GLN A 332 35.70 -67.83 -5.60
CA GLN A 332 36.51 -68.84 -4.91
C GLN A 332 36.08 -70.28 -5.25
N ALA A 333 34.78 -70.56 -5.33
CA ALA A 333 34.25 -71.87 -5.71
C ALA A 333 34.51 -72.20 -7.19
N GLU A 334 34.28 -71.24 -8.10
CA GLU A 334 34.59 -71.32 -9.54
C GLU A 334 36.10 -71.56 -9.78
N THR A 335 36.96 -70.84 -9.05
CA THR A 335 38.42 -71.04 -9.10
C THR A 335 38.79 -72.45 -8.64
N ARG A 336 38.20 -72.95 -7.54
CA ARG A 336 38.48 -74.31 -7.05
C ARG A 336 38.01 -75.38 -8.04
N TYR A 337 36.82 -75.25 -8.60
CA TYR A 337 36.28 -76.17 -9.60
C TYR A 337 37.08 -76.18 -10.92
N SER A 338 37.50 -75.01 -11.40
CA SER A 338 38.35 -74.92 -12.61
C SER A 338 39.75 -75.50 -12.39
N GLN A 339 40.36 -75.30 -11.21
CA GLN A 339 41.64 -75.93 -10.85
C GLN A 339 41.53 -77.46 -10.75
N MET A 340 40.49 -77.98 -10.09
CA MET A 340 40.24 -79.42 -9.98
C MET A 340 39.99 -80.08 -11.35
N SER A 341 39.10 -79.49 -12.17
CA SER A 341 38.80 -80.04 -13.51
C SER A 341 40.01 -80.03 -14.43
N ALA A 342 40.84 -78.98 -14.40
CA ALA A 342 42.12 -78.94 -15.11
C ALA A 342 43.12 -79.98 -14.60
N ALA A 343 43.19 -80.25 -13.29
CA ALA A 343 44.06 -81.27 -12.72
C ALA A 343 43.63 -82.71 -13.11
N ILE A 344 42.32 -82.97 -13.20
CA ILE A 344 41.78 -84.24 -13.73
C ILE A 344 42.10 -84.38 -15.23
N ALA A 345 41.86 -83.35 -16.03
CA ALA A 345 42.14 -83.37 -17.48
C ALA A 345 43.62 -83.58 -17.81
N GLN A 346 44.53 -83.17 -16.91
CA GLN A 346 45.98 -83.36 -17.02
C GLN A 346 46.48 -84.65 -16.35
N GLY A 347 45.61 -85.51 -15.82
CA GLY A 347 45.98 -86.76 -15.15
C GLY A 347 46.74 -86.58 -13.83
N ARG A 348 46.70 -85.39 -13.21
CA ARG A 348 47.48 -85.05 -12.01
C ARG A 348 46.79 -85.40 -10.69
N THR A 349 45.72 -86.19 -10.69
CA THR A 349 44.89 -86.51 -9.50
C THR A 349 45.69 -87.02 -8.31
N ALA A 350 46.69 -87.88 -8.55
CA ALA A 350 47.58 -88.40 -7.51
C ALA A 350 48.38 -87.30 -6.78
N SER A 351 48.77 -86.22 -7.46
CA SER A 351 49.72 -85.20 -6.96
C SER A 351 49.11 -83.81 -6.71
N ALA A 352 47.86 -83.58 -7.13
CA ALA A 352 47.19 -82.28 -7.08
C ALA A 352 46.62 -81.97 -5.68
N SER A 353 47.21 -81.01 -4.97
CA SER A 353 46.84 -80.57 -3.61
C SER A 353 45.37 -80.16 -3.46
N GLU A 354 44.73 -79.76 -4.57
CA GLU A 354 43.37 -79.23 -4.58
C GLU A 354 42.32 -80.26 -4.15
N PHE A 355 42.62 -81.56 -4.31
CA PHE A 355 41.79 -82.66 -3.85
C PHE A 355 42.14 -83.04 -2.41
N GLU A 356 41.36 -82.53 -1.45
CA GLU A 356 41.46 -82.85 -0.03
C GLU A 356 40.24 -83.65 0.42
N SER A 357 40.43 -84.91 0.79
CA SER A 357 39.49 -85.72 1.56
C SER A 357 40.26 -86.79 2.32
N GLU A 358 39.69 -87.32 3.41
CA GLU A 358 40.31 -88.40 4.19
C GLU A 358 40.58 -89.64 3.32
N ASN A 359 39.62 -90.01 2.46
CA ASN A 359 39.79 -91.06 1.44
C ASN A 359 40.94 -90.76 0.46
N MET A 360 41.05 -89.52 -0.04
CA MET A 360 42.09 -89.12 -0.99
C MET A 360 43.48 -89.18 -0.35
N THR A 361 43.61 -88.79 0.93
CA THR A 361 44.84 -88.93 1.71
C THR A 361 45.22 -90.41 1.87
N ASN A 362 44.27 -91.26 2.29
CA ASN A 362 44.50 -92.71 2.47
C ASN A 362 44.89 -93.39 1.15
N LEU A 363 44.21 -93.07 0.04
CA LEU A 363 44.53 -93.60 -1.30
C LEU A 363 45.91 -93.13 -1.79
N ARG A 364 46.28 -91.86 -1.53
CA ARG A 364 47.62 -91.33 -1.85
C ARG A 364 48.71 -92.01 -1.05
N GLU A 365 48.48 -92.28 0.23
CA GLU A 365 49.46 -92.98 1.07
C GLU A 365 49.72 -94.40 0.55
N GLN A 366 48.65 -95.17 0.29
CA GLN A 366 48.73 -96.50 -0.31
C GLN A 366 49.43 -96.49 -1.68
N TYR A 367 49.05 -95.56 -2.56
CA TYR A 367 49.67 -95.38 -3.87
C TYR A 367 51.18 -95.06 -3.76
N ASN A 368 51.57 -94.17 -2.83
CA ASN A 368 52.97 -93.82 -2.61
C ASN A 368 53.78 -94.99 -2.04
N MET A 369 53.25 -95.75 -1.08
CA MET A 369 53.88 -96.97 -0.56
C MET A 369 54.09 -98.00 -1.69
N LEU A 370 53.06 -98.26 -2.49
CA LEU A 370 53.16 -99.20 -3.62
C LEU A 370 54.12 -98.70 -4.70
N GLN A 371 54.17 -97.41 -4.99
CA GLN A 371 55.13 -96.84 -5.95
C GLN A 371 56.58 -96.97 -5.45
N GLN A 372 56.84 -96.77 -4.15
CA GLN A 372 58.16 -97.05 -3.55
C GLN A 372 58.51 -98.54 -3.63
N GLN A 373 57.54 -99.43 -3.38
CA GLN A 373 57.73 -100.87 -3.47
C GLN A 373 58.02 -101.33 -4.92
N ILE A 374 57.32 -100.78 -5.91
CA ILE A 374 57.62 -101.01 -7.34
C ILE A 374 59.03 -100.51 -7.68
N ALA A 375 59.42 -99.34 -7.17
CA ALA A 375 60.75 -98.77 -7.40
C ALA A 375 61.89 -99.52 -6.67
N SER A 376 61.61 -100.35 -5.66
CA SER A 376 62.58 -101.33 -5.14
C SER A 376 62.58 -102.61 -5.98
N MET A 377 61.41 -103.15 -6.31
CA MET A 377 61.26 -104.34 -7.16
C MET A 377 61.93 -104.19 -8.53
N GLN A 378 61.82 -103.03 -9.19
CA GLN A 378 62.47 -102.76 -10.48
C GLN A 378 64.00 -102.75 -10.43
N ARG A 379 64.62 -102.59 -9.25
CA ARG A 379 66.08 -102.66 -9.07
C ARG A 379 66.59 -104.08 -8.82
N THR A 380 65.70 -105.03 -8.53
CA THR A 380 66.05 -106.44 -8.20
C THR A 380 65.49 -107.44 -9.21
N PHE A 381 64.38 -107.12 -9.90
CA PHE A 381 63.71 -108.00 -10.85
C PHE A 381 63.64 -107.37 -12.25
N GLY A 382 63.90 -108.16 -13.28
CA GLY A 382 63.74 -107.75 -14.67
C GLY A 382 62.27 -107.45 -15.04
N GLU A 383 62.07 -106.61 -16.06
CA GLU A 383 60.79 -105.95 -16.36
C GLU A 383 59.56 -106.84 -16.55
N ARG A 384 59.77 -108.11 -16.90
CA ARG A 384 58.71 -109.10 -17.19
C ARG A 384 58.42 -110.05 -16.01
N HIS A 385 59.01 -109.82 -14.84
CA HIS A 385 58.84 -110.68 -13.67
C HIS A 385 57.40 -110.65 -13.12
N PRO A 386 56.74 -111.80 -12.85
CA PRO A 386 55.30 -111.82 -12.52
C PRO A 386 54.89 -110.94 -11.34
N ARG A 387 55.70 -110.85 -10.27
CA ARG A 387 55.40 -109.97 -9.12
C ARG A 387 55.40 -108.48 -9.49
N LEU A 388 56.26 -108.07 -10.43
CA LEU A 388 56.31 -106.69 -10.93
C LEU A 388 55.11 -106.37 -11.83
N VAL A 389 54.63 -107.35 -12.61
CA VAL A 389 53.40 -107.22 -13.41
C VAL A 389 52.18 -107.09 -12.50
N ALA A 390 52.08 -107.91 -11.46
CA ALA A 390 51.01 -107.83 -10.46
C ALA A 390 50.98 -106.46 -9.76
N ALA A 391 52.11 -106.01 -9.20
CA ALA A 391 52.20 -104.71 -8.53
C ALA A 391 51.89 -103.53 -9.48
N ARG A 392 52.30 -103.61 -10.76
CA ARG A 392 51.92 -102.60 -11.78
C ARG A 392 50.41 -102.58 -12.03
N SER A 393 49.73 -103.74 -12.03
CA SER A 393 48.26 -103.82 -12.18
C SER A 393 47.50 -103.32 -10.94
N GLU A 394 48.03 -103.57 -9.74
CA GLU A 394 47.50 -103.05 -8.49
C GLU A 394 47.63 -101.51 -8.44
N ARG A 395 48.76 -100.98 -8.94
CA ARG A 395 48.97 -99.53 -9.11
C ARG A 395 47.96 -98.91 -10.08
N THR A 396 47.66 -99.52 -11.23
CA THR A 396 46.63 -98.99 -12.14
C THR A 396 45.21 -99.09 -11.56
N THR A 397 44.95 -100.03 -10.66
CA THR A 397 43.69 -100.10 -9.90
C THR A 397 43.57 -98.95 -8.90
N LEU A 398 44.65 -98.63 -8.18
CA LEU A 398 44.74 -97.46 -7.29
C LEU A 398 44.67 -96.12 -8.06
N GLU A 399 45.27 -96.02 -9.24
CA GLU A 399 45.11 -94.85 -10.13
C GLU A 399 43.65 -94.64 -10.54
N GLY A 400 42.91 -95.72 -10.84
CA GLY A 400 41.47 -95.67 -11.10
C GLY A 400 40.67 -95.18 -9.88
N ALA A 401 40.94 -95.75 -8.71
CA ALA A 401 40.27 -95.34 -7.46
C ALA A 401 40.55 -93.87 -7.09
N LEU A 402 41.79 -93.38 -7.30
CA LEU A 402 42.16 -91.97 -7.15
C LEU A 402 41.42 -91.08 -8.15
N ALA A 403 41.26 -91.50 -9.40
CA ALA A 403 40.51 -90.76 -10.40
C ALA A 403 38.99 -90.68 -10.08
N ASP A 404 38.40 -91.77 -9.58
CA ASP A 404 36.97 -91.79 -9.20
C ASP A 404 36.68 -91.02 -7.91
N GLU A 405 37.58 -91.01 -6.93
CA GLU A 405 37.45 -90.14 -5.77
C GLU A 405 37.68 -88.66 -6.15
N ALA A 406 38.62 -88.36 -7.05
CA ALA A 406 38.79 -87.01 -7.59
C ALA A 406 37.53 -86.52 -8.34
N ARG A 407 36.87 -87.39 -9.11
CA ARG A 407 35.55 -87.11 -9.73
C ARG A 407 34.47 -86.84 -8.67
N ARG A 408 34.38 -87.64 -7.60
CA ARG A 408 33.44 -87.38 -6.49
C ARG A 408 33.70 -86.05 -5.77
N ILE A 409 34.97 -85.65 -5.62
CA ILE A 409 35.32 -84.34 -5.05
C ILE A 409 34.95 -83.21 -6.04
N LEU A 410 35.17 -83.40 -7.35
CA LEU A 410 34.80 -82.42 -8.38
C LEU A 410 33.29 -82.16 -8.43
N GLU A 411 32.45 -83.20 -8.40
CA GLU A 411 30.99 -83.03 -8.40
C GLU A 411 30.49 -82.33 -7.12
N ARG A 412 31.15 -82.53 -5.97
CA ARG A 412 30.86 -81.73 -4.76
C ARG A 412 31.25 -80.26 -4.95
N ALA A 413 32.46 -79.99 -5.44
CA ALA A 413 32.94 -78.63 -5.70
C ALA A 413 32.06 -77.89 -6.72
N LYS A 414 31.51 -78.61 -7.71
CA LYS A 414 30.50 -78.09 -8.64
C LYS A 414 29.19 -77.77 -7.92
N ALA A 415 28.64 -78.70 -7.13
CA ALA A 415 27.42 -78.46 -6.35
C ALA A 415 27.56 -77.37 -5.27
N ASP A 416 28.79 -77.04 -4.86
CA ASP A 416 29.12 -75.88 -4.03
C ASP A 416 29.18 -74.58 -4.86
N MET A 417 29.79 -74.61 -6.06
CA MET A 417 29.81 -73.49 -7.01
C MET A 417 28.40 -73.09 -7.47
N ASP A 418 27.60 -74.05 -7.92
CA ASP A 418 26.20 -73.86 -8.36
C ASP A 418 25.34 -73.23 -7.23
N ARG A 419 25.67 -73.52 -5.95
CA ARG A 419 24.99 -72.96 -4.77
C ARG A 419 25.37 -71.51 -4.52
N GLU A 420 26.66 -71.17 -4.59
CA GLU A 420 27.09 -69.78 -4.45
C GLU A 420 26.67 -68.92 -5.65
N GLU A 421 26.55 -69.50 -6.86
CA GLU A 421 25.94 -68.82 -8.01
C GLU A 421 24.48 -68.46 -7.73
N GLN A 422 23.66 -69.44 -7.29
CA GLN A 422 22.26 -69.19 -6.94
C GLN A 422 22.11 -68.14 -5.82
N ALA A 423 22.99 -68.17 -4.81
CA ALA A 423 23.02 -67.15 -3.76
C ALA A 423 23.38 -65.76 -4.31
N LEU A 424 24.37 -65.67 -5.20
CA LEU A 424 24.77 -64.42 -5.87
C LEU A 424 23.68 -63.86 -6.77
N VAL A 425 23.00 -64.71 -7.56
CA VAL A 425 21.88 -64.32 -8.42
C VAL A 425 20.70 -63.82 -7.58
N ALA A 426 20.35 -64.52 -6.49
CA ALA A 426 19.28 -64.10 -5.58
C ALA A 426 19.58 -62.76 -4.88
N LEU A 427 20.83 -62.55 -4.43
CA LEU A 427 21.25 -61.30 -3.81
C LEU A 427 21.31 -60.14 -4.82
N ARG A 428 21.81 -60.37 -6.05
CA ARG A 428 21.77 -59.37 -7.14
C ARG A 428 20.34 -59.01 -7.53
N GLY A 429 19.42 -59.97 -7.55
CA GLY A 429 17.99 -59.71 -7.74
C GLY A 429 17.44 -58.74 -6.69
N LYS A 430 17.62 -59.06 -5.40
CA LYS A 430 17.21 -58.20 -4.28
C LYS A 430 17.83 -56.80 -4.35
N ALA A 431 19.15 -56.71 -4.62
CA ALA A 431 19.85 -55.44 -4.73
C ALA A 431 19.36 -54.58 -5.91
N ASN A 432 18.97 -55.20 -7.04
CA ASN A 432 18.39 -54.47 -8.17
C ASN A 432 16.96 -53.96 -7.87
N THR A 433 16.14 -54.76 -7.17
CA THR A 433 14.83 -54.29 -6.68
C THR A 433 14.99 -53.14 -5.69
N GLU A 434 15.86 -53.27 -4.69
CA GLU A 434 16.07 -52.21 -3.69
C GLU A 434 16.66 -50.94 -4.32
N LYS A 435 17.55 -51.07 -5.31
CA LYS A 435 18.04 -49.93 -6.10
C LYS A 435 16.91 -49.20 -6.84
N SER A 436 15.85 -49.91 -7.27
CA SER A 436 14.67 -49.27 -7.84
C SER A 436 13.87 -48.50 -6.79
N ASN A 437 13.68 -49.08 -5.59
CA ASN A 437 13.03 -48.43 -4.45
C ASN A 437 13.78 -47.15 -4.06
N VAL A 438 15.11 -47.21 -3.99
CA VAL A 438 15.98 -46.05 -3.74
C VAL A 438 15.76 -44.94 -4.78
N PHE A 439 15.55 -45.24 -6.06
CA PHE A 439 15.25 -44.19 -7.04
C PHE A 439 13.89 -43.54 -6.82
N THR A 440 12.83 -44.31 -6.54
CA THR A 440 11.50 -43.76 -6.25
C THR A 440 11.47 -42.96 -4.95
N ASP A 441 12.19 -43.41 -3.91
CA ASP A 441 12.28 -42.71 -2.63
C ASP A 441 13.03 -41.38 -2.77
N ASN A 442 14.08 -41.33 -3.60
CA ASN A 442 14.81 -40.09 -3.89
C ASN A 442 13.96 -39.10 -4.70
N GLU A 443 13.16 -39.57 -5.67
CA GLU A 443 12.22 -38.71 -6.41
C GLU A 443 11.14 -38.15 -5.48
N ALA A 444 10.52 -39.00 -4.66
CA ALA A 444 9.56 -38.59 -3.65
C ALA A 444 10.19 -37.63 -2.62
N GLN A 445 11.47 -37.82 -2.24
CA GLN A 445 12.17 -36.89 -1.35
C GLN A 445 12.44 -35.51 -2.00
N VAL A 446 12.51 -35.40 -3.33
CA VAL A 446 12.52 -34.08 -4.00
C VAL A 446 11.15 -33.41 -3.87
N GLN A 447 10.07 -34.13 -4.19
CA GLN A 447 8.70 -33.61 -4.07
C GLN A 447 8.37 -33.19 -2.62
N LEU A 448 8.80 -34.00 -1.64
CA LEU A 448 8.70 -33.68 -0.21
C LEU A 448 9.40 -32.36 0.15
N ARG A 449 10.62 -32.12 -0.37
CA ARG A 449 11.34 -30.87 -0.10
C ARG A 449 10.64 -29.64 -0.66
N ASP A 450 9.89 -29.78 -1.75
CA ASP A 450 9.09 -28.69 -2.31
C ASP A 450 7.80 -28.45 -1.53
N LEU A 451 7.16 -29.50 -0.99
CA LEU A 451 6.08 -29.35 0.00
C LEU A 451 6.58 -28.71 1.31
N GLU A 452 7.77 -29.09 1.80
CA GLU A 452 8.41 -28.45 2.97
C GLU A 452 8.71 -26.96 2.70
N ARG A 453 9.11 -26.60 1.48
CA ARG A 453 9.36 -25.20 1.07
C ARG A 453 8.06 -24.38 1.06
N ASP A 454 6.98 -24.93 0.49
CA ASP A 454 5.66 -24.28 0.49
C ASP A 454 5.12 -24.09 1.92
N ALA A 455 5.21 -25.12 2.78
CA ALA A 455 4.82 -25.03 4.19
C ALA A 455 5.64 -23.95 4.94
N ARG A 456 6.97 -23.92 4.78
CA ARG A 456 7.84 -22.88 5.38
C ARG A 456 7.55 -21.47 4.85
N ALA A 457 7.26 -21.33 3.56
CA ALA A 457 6.92 -20.03 2.96
C ALA A 457 5.59 -19.50 3.52
N LYS A 458 4.57 -20.36 3.65
CA LYS A 458 3.29 -20.03 4.28
C LYS A 458 3.45 -19.69 5.76
N ALA A 459 4.30 -20.42 6.49
CA ALA A 459 4.59 -20.15 7.90
C ALA A 459 5.25 -18.78 8.10
N ALA A 460 6.29 -18.45 7.33
CA ALA A 460 6.96 -17.15 7.40
C ALA A 460 6.02 -15.97 7.06
N ILE A 461 5.09 -16.15 6.11
CA ILE A 461 4.04 -15.17 5.81
C ILE A 461 3.09 -15.01 7.00
N TYR A 462 2.63 -16.12 7.61
CA TYR A 462 1.77 -16.10 8.80
C TYR A 462 2.45 -15.39 9.99
N GLU A 463 3.69 -15.72 10.30
CA GLU A 463 4.48 -15.11 11.38
C GLU A 463 4.67 -13.59 11.16
N THR A 464 4.99 -13.18 9.92
CA THR A 464 5.15 -11.76 9.55
C THR A 464 3.84 -10.98 9.74
N HIS A 465 2.71 -11.55 9.32
CA HIS A 465 1.40 -10.94 9.53
C HIS A 465 0.98 -10.94 11.01
N LEU A 466 1.38 -11.95 11.80
CA LEU A 466 1.05 -12.05 13.23
C LEU A 466 1.78 -10.97 14.03
N ALA A 467 3.08 -10.77 13.78
CA ALA A 467 3.85 -9.68 14.37
C ALA A 467 3.28 -8.31 13.99
N ARG A 468 2.90 -8.11 12.72
CA ARG A 468 2.26 -6.88 12.25
C ARG A 468 0.88 -6.65 12.91
N ALA A 469 0.12 -7.70 13.21
CA ALA A 469 -1.15 -7.60 13.92
C ALA A 469 -0.98 -7.22 15.39
N GLN A 470 0.03 -7.77 16.07
CA GLN A 470 0.39 -7.41 17.44
C GLN A 470 0.78 -5.92 17.51
N GLN A 471 1.68 -5.46 16.64
CA GLN A 471 2.09 -4.04 16.54
C GLN A 471 0.92 -3.07 16.30
N ILE A 472 -0.06 -3.45 15.45
CA ILE A 472 -1.26 -2.63 15.20
C ILE A 472 -2.18 -2.62 16.43
N THR A 473 -2.30 -3.74 17.15
CA THR A 473 -3.12 -3.86 18.36
C THR A 473 -2.53 -3.05 19.52
N GLU A 474 -1.22 -3.07 19.70
CA GLU A 474 -0.51 -2.21 20.67
C GLU A 474 -0.71 -0.73 20.36
N ARG A 475 -0.60 -0.33 19.07
CA ARG A 475 -0.87 1.04 18.64
C ARG A 475 -2.29 1.52 18.91
N GLN A 476 -3.29 0.64 19.02
CA GLN A 476 -4.66 1.05 19.38
C GLN A 476 -4.76 1.62 20.82
N GLN A 477 -3.75 1.39 21.67
CA GLN A 477 -3.67 1.92 23.03
C GLN A 477 -2.79 3.19 23.15
N ILE A 478 -2.13 3.59 22.06
CA ILE A 478 -1.21 4.73 22.03
C ILE A 478 -1.91 5.90 21.36
N ASP A 479 -1.88 7.08 21.98
CA ASP A 479 -2.35 8.29 21.34
C ASP A 479 -1.38 8.72 20.23
N THR A 480 -1.81 8.56 18.97
CA THR A 480 -1.09 9.00 17.77
C THR A 480 -1.67 10.29 17.17
N THR A 481 -2.41 11.06 17.97
CA THR A 481 -3.04 12.31 17.54
C THR A 481 -1.97 13.39 17.33
N ASN A 482 -1.56 13.58 16.08
CA ASN A 482 -0.65 14.65 15.63
C ASN A 482 -1.29 16.06 15.70
N VAL A 483 -1.84 16.45 16.84
CA VAL A 483 -2.43 17.76 17.10
C VAL A 483 -1.84 18.35 18.37
N ARG A 484 -1.53 19.65 18.36
CA ARG A 484 -1.05 20.36 19.53
C ARG A 484 -1.55 21.80 19.56
N VAL A 485 -2.25 22.14 20.63
CA VAL A 485 -2.61 23.53 20.96
C VAL A 485 -1.34 24.36 21.17
N ILE A 486 -1.18 25.47 20.44
CA ILE A 486 -0.14 26.48 20.66
C ILE A 486 -0.62 27.49 21.71
N SER A 487 -1.87 27.97 21.54
CA SER A 487 -2.49 28.99 22.38
C SER A 487 -3.91 28.55 22.74
N ARG A 488 -4.24 28.58 24.04
CA ARG A 488 -5.63 28.41 24.51
C ARG A 488 -6.32 29.78 24.55
N ALA A 489 -7.65 29.77 24.40
CA ALA A 489 -8.46 30.99 24.43
C ALA A 489 -8.25 31.83 25.70
N LEU A 490 -8.08 33.14 25.50
CA LEU A 490 -8.04 34.14 26.56
C LEU A 490 -9.28 35.04 26.50
N PRO A 491 -9.86 35.47 27.63
CA PRO A 491 -11.07 36.27 27.64
C PRO A 491 -10.81 37.66 27.01
N PRO A 492 -11.61 38.11 26.05
CA PRO A 492 -11.33 39.34 25.30
C PRO A 492 -11.73 40.59 26.11
N ASN A 493 -10.78 41.50 26.29
CA ASN A 493 -10.92 42.74 27.08
C ASN A 493 -11.99 43.73 26.57
N ALA A 494 -12.60 43.49 25.41
CA ALA A 494 -13.67 44.30 24.84
C ALA A 494 -14.57 43.45 23.93
N ARG A 495 -15.83 43.87 23.73
CA ARG A 495 -16.72 43.25 22.74
C ARG A 495 -16.14 43.41 21.34
N THR A 496 -16.10 42.32 20.58
CA THR A 496 -15.62 42.30 19.19
C THR A 496 -16.67 42.88 18.24
N TRP A 497 -17.94 42.70 18.57
CA TRP A 497 -19.08 43.28 17.84
C TRP A 497 -20.23 43.61 18.83
N PRO A 498 -21.10 44.60 18.57
CA PRO A 498 -20.95 45.63 17.55
C PRO A 498 -19.78 46.58 17.88
N PRO A 499 -19.22 47.31 16.90
CA PRO A 499 -18.04 48.15 17.12
C PRO A 499 -18.25 49.23 18.21
N ARG A 500 -17.15 49.91 18.60
CA ARG A 500 -17.18 50.96 19.64
C ARG A 500 -18.25 52.00 19.26
N THR A 501 -19.06 52.42 20.24
CA THR A 501 -20.23 53.31 20.03
C THR A 501 -19.90 54.55 19.19
N VAL A 502 -18.74 55.16 19.43
CA VAL A 502 -18.21 56.30 18.65
C VAL A 502 -18.14 56.02 17.14
N ILE A 503 -17.74 54.82 16.72
CA ILE A 503 -17.64 54.45 15.30
C ILE A 503 -19.03 54.34 14.67
N LEU A 504 -20.01 53.79 15.39
CA LEU A 504 -21.41 53.71 14.94
C LEU A 504 -22.05 55.09 14.85
N LEU A 505 -21.78 55.98 15.81
CA LEU A 505 -22.25 57.36 15.79
C LEU A 505 -21.64 58.16 14.62
N ILE A 506 -20.35 57.99 14.33
CA ILE A 506 -19.70 58.60 13.15
C ILE A 506 -20.31 58.05 11.86
N ALA A 507 -20.44 56.72 11.73
CA ALA A 507 -21.01 56.09 10.53
C ALA A 507 -22.48 56.51 10.30
N GLY A 508 -23.30 56.52 11.35
CA GLY A 508 -24.67 57.01 11.31
C GLY A 508 -24.76 58.51 10.97
N GLY A 509 -23.85 59.32 11.50
CA GLY A 509 -23.74 60.74 11.17
C GLY A 509 -23.35 60.98 9.71
N MET A 510 -22.37 60.25 9.17
CA MET A 510 -21.97 60.34 7.76
C MET A 510 -23.06 59.86 6.80
N LEU A 511 -23.75 58.77 7.14
CA LEU A 511 -24.89 58.25 6.37
C LEU A 511 -26.06 59.24 6.38
N GLY A 512 -26.39 59.80 7.55
CA GLY A 512 -27.41 60.83 7.70
C GLY A 512 -27.05 62.14 6.99
N LEU A 513 -25.77 62.51 6.93
CA LEU A 513 -25.29 63.66 6.16
C LEU A 513 -25.49 63.40 4.66
N PHE A 514 -25.08 62.23 4.16
CA PHE A 514 -25.25 61.86 2.75
C PHE A 514 -26.74 61.87 2.35
N LEU A 515 -27.60 61.16 3.09
CA LEU A 515 -29.05 61.16 2.84
C LEU A 515 -29.66 62.57 2.96
N GLY A 516 -29.23 63.36 3.94
CA GLY A 516 -29.66 64.74 4.13
C GLY A 516 -29.31 65.65 2.97
N VAL A 517 -28.08 65.54 2.45
CA VAL A 517 -27.61 66.30 1.28
C VAL A 517 -28.36 65.87 0.01
N SER A 518 -28.54 64.56 -0.22
CA SER A 518 -29.35 64.05 -1.34
C SER A 518 -30.80 64.55 -1.26
N ALA A 519 -31.42 64.53 -0.07
CA ALA A 519 -32.77 65.04 0.14
C ALA A 519 -32.87 66.57 -0.07
N ALA A 520 -31.90 67.34 0.43
CA ALA A 520 -31.85 68.79 0.22
C ALA A 520 -31.74 69.17 -1.26
N ILE A 521 -30.86 68.47 -2.01
CA ILE A 521 -30.70 68.68 -3.46
C ILE A 521 -31.97 68.26 -4.22
N ALA A 522 -32.57 67.11 -3.89
CA ALA A 522 -33.80 66.65 -4.52
C ALA A 522 -35.00 67.60 -4.27
N LEU A 523 -35.16 68.09 -3.03
CA LEU A 523 -36.19 69.08 -2.69
C LEU A 523 -35.91 70.44 -3.33
N GLY A 524 -34.65 70.85 -3.44
CA GLY A 524 -34.22 72.05 -4.17
C GLY A 524 -34.58 71.99 -5.65
N LEU A 525 -34.21 70.91 -6.34
CA LEU A 525 -34.52 70.65 -7.74
C LEU A 525 -36.05 70.58 -7.99
N TRP A 526 -36.80 69.91 -7.12
CA TRP A 526 -38.26 69.85 -7.17
C TRP A 526 -38.91 71.23 -7.01
N ARG A 527 -38.37 72.07 -6.11
CA ARG A 527 -38.82 73.45 -5.88
C ARG A 527 -38.47 74.38 -7.04
N TYR A 528 -37.32 74.16 -7.69
CA TYR A 528 -36.87 74.85 -8.90
C TYR A 528 -37.80 74.55 -10.09
N ILE A 529 -38.06 73.27 -10.37
CA ILE A 529 -38.94 72.84 -11.49
C ILE A 529 -40.39 73.36 -11.33
N ARG A 530 -40.87 73.53 -10.09
CA ARG A 530 -42.22 74.01 -9.77
C ARG A 530 -42.38 75.53 -9.71
N ARG A 531 -41.31 76.33 -9.67
CA ARG A 531 -41.40 77.80 -9.61
C ARG A 531 -41.08 78.42 -10.98
N PRO A 532 -42.01 79.12 -11.65
CA PRO A 532 -41.66 79.91 -12.81
C PRO A 532 -40.76 81.08 -12.37
N GLN A 533 -39.68 81.32 -13.10
CA GLN A 533 -39.00 82.62 -13.05
C GLN A 533 -39.86 83.65 -13.80
N PRO A 534 -39.99 84.90 -13.32
CA PRO A 534 -40.42 85.99 -14.19
C PRO A 534 -39.38 86.17 -15.30
N ALA A 535 -39.83 86.41 -16.53
CA ALA A 535 -38.91 86.70 -17.62
C ALA A 535 -38.28 88.09 -17.42
N THR A 536 -36.98 88.12 -17.10
CA THR A 536 -36.16 89.32 -17.28
C THR A 536 -35.90 89.49 -18.78
N ALA A 537 -36.31 90.62 -19.32
CA ALA A 537 -35.95 91.06 -20.67
C ALA A 537 -34.47 91.47 -20.76
#